data_AF-A0A2V7XN69-F1
#
_entry.id   AF-A0A2V7XN69-F1
#
_cell.length_a   1.000
_cell.length_b   1.000
_cell.length_c   1.000
_cell.angle_alpha   90.00
_cell.angle_beta   90.00
_cell.angle_gamma   90.00
#
_symmetry.space_group_name_H-M   'P 1'
#
loop_
_entity.id
_entity.type
_entity.pdbx_description
1 polymer ?
#
loop_
_entity_poly.entity_id
_entity_poly.type
_entity_poly.pdbx_seq_one_letter_code
_entity_poly.pdbx_strand_id
1 'polypeptide(L)'
;MPPALRPSVLKNQHTAPRAPGGAMAVPSPVFVSSLLVPVLLLVPAPPPPTAPASAGTDFRELLASARGIGPAVCALAADGVRSGGWGGGWEAPAMPLASPPRLRLRRAHRSLISAEDGRALVAALAAADACERQLAATLLGQADKALAPEVARRLSSSSAPERAAALVALGTMEGASEAGAVQRALADPSADVRADAAWALGRMEARASASALEGLLRDPEAMVRAAAVVALGRLESRESAGALQRALRSDASAEVRRVAAWALGQIHDRAGAEALAGALEADGEAEVREMAAWALAESRVRDAADVLAATLRGDASADVRETAAWALGELDSRKSVAALTDALADREPRVRATAAWALGQTGADRAPAALVKAIRDPDDEVRLRAAWALSQIRDAQATPAIKDALRGETHERVRQAEIRALLEAGDPPDDVLRGLLDSKDPKTRELAVRALAGRRAPWPWPWPQPRPRPFP
;
A
#
# COMPACT_ATOMS: atom_id res chain seq x y z
N MET A 1 -25.66 45.84 -5.24
CA MET A 1 -25.59 44.46 -5.79
C MET A 1 -24.15 43.97 -5.66
N PRO A 2 -23.86 43.00 -4.78
CA PRO A 2 -22.55 42.33 -4.70
C PRO A 2 -22.48 41.08 -5.60
N PRO A 3 -21.27 40.57 -5.93
CA PRO A 3 -21.10 39.39 -6.79
C PRO A 3 -21.42 38.06 -6.06
N ALA A 4 -21.75 37.03 -6.83
CA ALA A 4 -22.09 35.70 -6.32
C ALA A 4 -20.87 34.91 -5.81
N LEU A 5 -21.03 34.24 -4.67
CA LEU A 5 -20.00 33.44 -4.01
C LEU A 5 -19.88 32.03 -4.62
N ARG A 6 -18.65 31.51 -4.71
CA ARG A 6 -18.38 30.10 -5.02
C ARG A 6 -18.60 29.22 -3.78
N PRO A 7 -19.23 28.03 -3.89
CA PRO A 7 -19.34 27.10 -2.77
C PRO A 7 -18.00 26.43 -2.48
N SER A 8 -17.54 26.51 -1.23
CA SER A 8 -16.33 25.84 -0.75
C SER A 8 -16.66 24.43 -0.23
N VAL A 9 -15.84 23.43 -0.54
CA VAL A 9 -16.03 22.05 -0.05
C VAL A 9 -15.50 21.92 1.37
N LEU A 10 -16.40 21.96 2.36
CA LEU A 10 -16.10 21.62 3.75
C LEU A 10 -16.28 20.13 4.02
N LYS A 11 -15.42 19.57 4.88
CA LYS A 11 -15.45 18.16 5.29
C LYS A 11 -16.52 17.96 6.36
N ASN A 12 -17.57 17.18 6.08
CA ASN A 12 -18.56 16.83 7.09
C ASN A 12 -18.01 15.80 8.09
N GLN A 13 -18.17 16.09 9.37
CA GLN A 13 -17.97 15.13 10.47
C GLN A 13 -19.28 14.35 10.72
N HIS A 14 -19.19 13.14 11.27
CA HIS A 14 -20.36 12.31 11.56
C HIS A 14 -21.03 12.66 12.90
N THR A 15 -22.32 13.01 12.84
CA THR A 15 -23.23 12.97 14.01
C THR A 15 -24.50 12.23 13.63
N ALA A 16 -24.82 11.14 14.33
CA ALA A 16 -25.99 10.29 14.03
C ALA A 16 -27.22 10.67 14.90
N PRO A 17 -28.43 10.74 14.31
CA PRO A 17 -29.66 10.89 15.08
C PRO A 17 -30.20 9.53 15.56
N ARG A 18 -30.81 9.51 16.76
CA ARG A 18 -31.65 8.40 17.24
C ARG A 18 -33.01 8.39 16.54
N ALA A 19 -33.63 7.22 16.43
CA ALA A 19 -35.06 7.05 16.22
C ALA A 19 -35.65 6.18 17.36
N PRO A 20 -36.88 6.45 17.85
CA PRO A 20 -37.53 5.67 18.89
C PRO A 20 -38.19 4.40 18.35
N GLY A 21 -38.47 3.44 19.22
CA GLY A 21 -39.13 2.17 18.86
C GLY A 21 -40.66 2.25 18.91
N GLY A 22 -41.31 1.27 18.28
CA GLY A 22 -42.74 0.99 18.39
C GLY A 22 -43.00 -0.45 17.98
N ALA A 23 -43.70 -1.22 18.84
CA ALA A 23 -43.99 -2.62 18.62
C ALA A 23 -45.50 -2.84 18.41
N MET A 24 -45.86 -3.57 17.35
CA MET A 24 -47.16 -4.21 17.16
C MET A 24 -46.94 -5.56 16.46
N ALA A 25 -47.89 -6.49 16.57
CA ALA A 25 -47.64 -7.91 16.36
C ALA A 25 -48.84 -8.68 15.81
N VAL A 26 -48.56 -9.82 15.13
CA VAL A 26 -49.49 -10.93 14.82
C VAL A 26 -50.59 -10.60 13.78
N PRO A 27 -51.16 -11.57 13.00
CA PRO A 27 -50.81 -12.99 12.78
C PRO A 27 -50.36 -13.31 11.33
N SER A 28 -50.04 -14.58 11.06
CA SER A 28 -50.05 -15.18 9.72
C SER A 28 -50.86 -16.49 9.73
N PRO A 29 -51.72 -16.77 8.73
CA PRO A 29 -52.54 -17.97 8.72
C PRO A 29 -51.88 -19.18 8.04
N VAL A 30 -51.82 -20.27 8.81
CA VAL A 30 -51.94 -21.70 8.44
C VAL A 30 -52.02 -22.06 6.94
N PHE A 31 -51.18 -23.02 6.53
CA PHE A 31 -51.56 -24.07 5.57
C PHE A 31 -51.18 -25.46 6.12
N VAL A 32 -51.76 -26.53 5.57
CA VAL A 32 -52.10 -27.76 6.32
C VAL A 32 -51.19 -28.97 6.03
N SER A 33 -51.06 -29.83 7.04
CA SER A 33 -50.25 -31.06 7.13
C SER A 33 -50.51 -32.15 6.08
N SER A 34 -49.44 -32.86 5.71
CA SER A 34 -49.35 -34.33 5.46
C SER A 34 -47.89 -34.68 5.12
N LEU A 35 -47.30 -35.83 5.46
CA LEU A 35 -47.77 -37.01 6.21
C LEU A 35 -46.55 -37.79 6.77
N LEU A 36 -46.82 -38.85 7.54
CA LEU A 36 -45.91 -39.95 7.97
C LEU A 36 -44.79 -39.65 8.99
N VAL A 37 -44.92 -40.30 10.15
CA VAL A 37 -43.92 -40.50 11.19
C VAL A 37 -43.45 -41.96 11.18
N PRO A 38 -42.14 -42.23 11.34
CA PRO A 38 -41.65 -43.47 11.96
C PRO A 38 -41.17 -43.17 13.39
N VAL A 39 -41.66 -43.92 14.38
CA VAL A 39 -41.17 -43.82 15.76
C VAL A 39 -39.80 -44.50 15.86
N LEU A 40 -38.79 -43.75 16.29
CA LEU A 40 -37.45 -44.26 16.60
C LEU A 40 -37.12 -43.95 18.07
N LEU A 41 -36.53 -44.93 18.75
CA LEU A 41 -36.36 -44.95 20.21
C LEU A 41 -35.38 -43.87 20.67
N LEU A 42 -35.75 -43.09 21.69
CA LEU A 42 -34.84 -42.13 22.32
C LEU A 42 -33.77 -42.87 23.14
N VAL A 43 -32.57 -42.97 22.58
CA VAL A 43 -31.35 -43.01 23.39
C VAL A 43 -30.97 -41.56 23.70
N PRO A 44 -30.80 -41.15 24.98
CA PRO A 44 -30.36 -39.80 25.28
C PRO A 44 -28.94 -39.59 24.73
N ALA A 45 -28.77 -38.60 23.87
CA ALA A 45 -27.45 -38.23 23.37
C ALA A 45 -26.54 -37.81 24.54
N PRO A 46 -25.24 -38.14 24.53
CA PRO A 46 -24.31 -37.57 25.49
C PRO A 46 -24.33 -36.03 25.37
N PRO A 47 -24.10 -35.29 26.47
CA PRO A 47 -23.97 -33.84 26.40
C PRO A 47 -22.88 -33.48 25.38
N PRO A 48 -23.04 -32.38 24.61
CA PRO A 48 -22.00 -31.95 23.68
C PRO A 48 -20.70 -31.77 24.46
N PRO A 49 -19.54 -32.19 23.90
CA PRO A 49 -18.26 -32.03 24.57
C PRO A 49 -18.09 -30.56 24.94
N THR A 50 -17.81 -30.27 26.21
CA THR A 50 -17.53 -28.91 26.67
C THR A 50 -16.42 -28.35 25.79
N ALA A 51 -16.71 -27.25 25.09
CA ALA A 51 -15.72 -26.58 24.27
C ALA A 51 -14.48 -26.35 25.15
N PRO A 52 -13.28 -26.78 24.72
CA PRO A 52 -12.11 -26.70 25.57
C PRO A 52 -11.92 -25.25 26.00
N ALA A 53 -11.76 -25.05 27.31
CA ALA A 53 -11.39 -23.74 27.85
C ALA A 53 -10.20 -23.22 27.03
N SER A 54 -10.25 -21.97 26.60
CA SER A 54 -9.32 -21.43 25.62
C SER A 54 -7.89 -21.54 26.14
N ALA A 55 -7.17 -22.57 25.68
CA ALA A 55 -5.79 -22.79 26.05
C ALA A 55 -4.99 -21.56 25.67
N GLY A 56 -4.30 -20.97 26.64
CA GLY A 56 -3.30 -19.95 26.36
C GLY A 56 -2.27 -20.52 25.39
N THR A 57 -1.81 -19.71 24.45
CA THR A 57 -0.75 -20.14 23.53
C THR A 57 0.52 -20.38 24.34
N ASP A 58 0.98 -21.63 24.42
CA ASP A 58 2.29 -21.91 25.01
C ASP A 58 3.38 -21.36 24.08
N PHE A 59 3.95 -20.23 24.47
CA PHE A 59 4.99 -19.57 23.70
C PHE A 59 6.31 -20.36 23.68
N ARG A 60 6.54 -21.27 24.64
CA ARG A 60 7.72 -22.16 24.67
C ARG A 60 7.56 -23.30 23.68
N GLU A 61 6.35 -23.88 23.58
CA GLU A 61 6.03 -24.87 22.53
C GLU A 61 6.08 -24.22 21.14
N LEU A 62 5.51 -23.02 20.97
CA LEU A 62 5.56 -22.27 19.72
C LEU A 62 7.00 -22.00 19.27
N LEU A 63 7.87 -21.51 20.17
CA LEU A 63 9.28 -21.29 19.88
C LEU A 63 10.04 -22.59 19.58
N ALA A 64 9.79 -23.67 20.33
CA ALA A 64 10.41 -24.96 20.08
C ALA A 64 10.01 -25.54 18.71
N SER A 65 8.76 -25.33 18.28
CA SER A 65 8.25 -25.76 16.97
C SER A 65 8.91 -25.04 15.78
N ALA A 66 9.61 -23.94 16.02
CA ALA A 66 10.21 -23.10 14.99
C ALA A 66 11.68 -23.44 14.68
N ARG A 67 12.31 -24.33 15.47
CA ARG A 67 13.73 -24.66 15.34
C ARG A 67 14.02 -25.39 14.02
N GLY A 68 15.11 -25.00 13.36
CA GLY A 68 15.52 -25.55 12.07
C GLY A 68 14.67 -25.08 10.87
N ILE A 69 13.71 -24.16 11.06
CA ILE A 69 12.97 -23.57 9.95
C ILE A 69 13.86 -22.59 9.18
N GLY A 70 13.91 -22.73 7.85
CA GLY A 70 14.70 -21.87 6.97
C GLY A 70 14.30 -20.38 7.10
N PRO A 71 15.27 -19.42 7.08
CA PRO A 71 15.01 -18.02 7.45
C PRO A 71 13.84 -17.35 6.74
N ALA A 72 13.66 -17.57 5.43
CA ALA A 72 12.54 -17.02 4.68
C ALA A 72 11.17 -17.52 5.20
N VAL A 73 11.03 -18.83 5.44
CA VAL A 73 9.80 -19.42 6.00
C VAL A 73 9.56 -18.89 7.42
N CYS A 74 10.63 -18.68 8.19
CA CYS A 74 10.53 -18.13 9.53
C CYS A 74 10.04 -16.68 9.56
N ALA A 75 10.66 -15.78 8.78
CA ALA A 75 10.29 -14.37 8.79
C ALA A 75 8.88 -14.14 8.19
N LEU A 76 8.46 -14.98 7.25
CA LEU A 76 7.06 -15.07 6.80
C LEU A 76 6.11 -15.53 7.93
N ALA A 77 6.49 -16.52 8.74
CA ALA A 77 5.71 -16.93 9.91
C ALA A 77 5.64 -15.82 10.98
N ALA A 78 6.73 -15.08 11.19
CA ALA A 78 6.81 -13.96 12.12
C ALA A 78 5.89 -12.79 11.72
N ASP A 79 5.84 -12.38 10.46
CA ASP A 79 4.84 -11.38 10.02
C ASP A 79 3.40 -11.93 10.12
N GLY A 80 3.23 -13.23 9.86
CA GLY A 80 1.99 -13.98 10.08
C GLY A 80 1.44 -13.86 11.51
N VAL A 81 2.34 -13.90 12.50
CA VAL A 81 2.04 -13.68 13.93
C VAL A 81 1.76 -12.19 14.19
N ARG A 82 2.65 -11.32 13.73
CA ARG A 82 2.62 -9.88 14.01
C ARG A 82 1.37 -9.17 13.49
N SER A 83 0.95 -9.45 12.26
CA SER A 83 -0.18 -8.79 11.60
C SER A 83 -1.50 -9.58 11.64
N GLY A 84 -1.58 -10.57 12.55
CA GLY A 84 -2.80 -11.34 12.81
C GLY A 84 -3.26 -12.20 11.63
N GLY A 85 -2.32 -12.66 10.82
CA GLY A 85 -2.50 -12.82 9.39
C GLY A 85 -1.22 -12.32 8.71
N TRP A 86 -1.14 -12.45 7.39
CA TRP A 86 0.07 -12.07 6.65
C TRP A 86 -0.17 -10.72 5.99
N GLY A 87 0.77 -9.79 6.08
CA GLY A 87 0.69 -8.46 5.47
C GLY A 87 0.75 -7.29 6.45
N GLY A 88 1.78 -7.23 7.29
CA GLY A 88 2.34 -5.98 7.77
C GLY A 88 3.57 -5.56 6.94
N GLY A 89 4.09 -4.34 7.12
CA GLY A 89 5.29 -3.89 6.42
C GLY A 89 6.57 -4.59 6.91
N TRP A 90 7.43 -5.03 6.00
CA TRP A 90 8.83 -5.37 6.28
C TRP A 90 9.59 -4.09 6.58
N GLU A 91 10.41 -4.05 7.63
CA GLU A 91 11.07 -2.80 7.99
C GLU A 91 12.51 -2.92 8.50
N ALA A 92 12.92 -4.04 9.12
CA ALA A 92 14.28 -4.23 9.68
C ALA A 92 15.31 -4.65 8.60
N PRO A 93 16.49 -4.00 8.49
CA PRO A 93 17.44 -4.21 7.39
C PRO A 93 18.16 -5.56 7.39
N ALA A 94 18.36 -6.21 8.54
CA ALA A 94 19.16 -7.44 8.65
C ALA A 94 18.43 -8.73 8.19
N MET A 95 17.33 -8.63 7.43
CA MET A 95 16.43 -9.75 7.13
C MET A 95 16.16 -9.93 5.62
N PRO A 96 16.71 -10.98 4.96
CA PRO A 96 16.48 -11.23 3.53
C PRO A 96 15.11 -11.86 3.26
N LEU A 97 14.24 -11.18 2.49
CA LEU A 97 12.88 -11.65 2.21
C LEU A 97 12.30 -11.27 0.84
N ALA A 98 11.46 -12.17 0.32
CA ALA A 98 10.51 -11.95 -0.77
C ALA A 98 9.15 -12.64 -0.43
N SER A 99 8.06 -12.33 -1.14
CA SER A 99 6.65 -12.59 -0.71
C SER A 99 5.86 -13.49 -1.69
N PRO A 100 4.60 -13.96 -1.42
CA PRO A 100 3.78 -13.98 -0.19
C PRO A 100 3.61 -15.45 0.34
N PRO A 101 2.48 -16.22 0.44
CA PRO A 101 1.01 -15.99 0.32
C PRO A 101 0.35 -15.59 1.68
N ARG A 102 -0.93 -15.93 2.00
CA ARG A 102 -1.67 -15.43 3.22
C ARG A 102 -2.81 -16.34 3.78
N LEU A 103 -3.07 -16.23 5.11
CA LEU A 103 -4.32 -16.49 5.91
C LEU A 103 -4.35 -17.67 6.94
N ARG A 104 -4.40 -17.34 8.26
CA ARG A 104 -5.19 -18.07 9.32
C ARG A 104 -5.19 -17.44 10.74
N LEU A 105 -4.16 -16.67 11.13
CA LEU A 105 -3.85 -16.31 12.54
C LEU A 105 -4.76 -15.29 13.28
N ARG A 106 -5.90 -14.85 12.71
CA ARG A 106 -6.76 -13.73 13.23
C ARG A 106 -7.36 -13.90 14.64
N ARG A 107 -7.15 -15.02 15.36
CA ARG A 107 -7.81 -15.33 16.64
C ARG A 107 -6.95 -15.20 17.91
N ALA A 108 -5.62 -15.23 17.81
CA ALA A 108 -4.74 -15.10 18.99
C ALA A 108 -4.61 -13.64 19.51
N HIS A 109 -4.95 -12.66 18.67
CA HIS A 109 -4.66 -11.22 18.81
C HIS A 109 -5.45 -10.47 19.93
N ARG A 110 -5.79 -11.14 21.04
CA ARG A 110 -6.58 -10.56 22.16
C ARG A 110 -6.15 -11.01 23.56
N SER A 111 -5.32 -12.05 23.70
CA SER A 111 -4.65 -12.34 24.97
C SER A 111 -3.39 -11.48 25.08
N LEU A 112 -3.32 -10.60 26.08
CA LEU A 112 -2.06 -9.95 26.45
C LEU A 112 -1.05 -11.03 26.83
N ILE A 113 0.17 -10.93 26.29
CA ILE A 113 1.30 -11.80 26.65
C ILE A 113 1.57 -11.59 28.15
N SER A 114 1.62 -12.67 28.94
CA SER A 114 1.79 -12.52 30.39
C SER A 114 3.20 -12.03 30.74
N ALA A 115 3.38 -11.49 31.95
CA ALA A 115 4.70 -11.06 32.42
C ALA A 115 5.70 -12.24 32.56
N GLU A 116 5.24 -13.50 32.68
CA GLU A 116 6.12 -14.67 32.64
C GLU A 116 6.49 -15.05 31.21
N ASP A 117 5.51 -15.11 30.30
CA ASP A 117 5.73 -15.39 28.88
C ASP A 117 6.66 -14.35 28.26
N GLY A 118 6.45 -13.07 28.59
CA GLY A 118 7.33 -11.97 28.19
C GLY A 118 8.78 -12.18 28.62
N ARG A 119 9.03 -12.61 29.86
CA ARG A 119 10.40 -12.94 30.32
C ARG A 119 10.98 -14.17 29.62
N ALA A 120 10.15 -15.18 29.30
CA ALA A 120 10.57 -16.33 28.51
C ALA A 120 10.96 -15.93 27.07
N LEU A 121 10.20 -15.01 26.45
CA LEU A 121 10.53 -14.43 25.15
C LEU A 121 11.83 -13.60 25.21
N VAL A 122 12.06 -12.80 26.25
CA VAL A 122 13.34 -12.09 26.42
C VAL A 122 14.52 -13.05 26.59
N ALA A 123 14.33 -14.19 27.26
CA ALA A 123 15.36 -15.23 27.32
C ALA A 123 15.61 -15.89 25.96
N ALA A 124 14.57 -16.08 25.14
CA ALA A 124 14.67 -16.65 23.80
C ALA A 124 15.38 -15.74 22.77
N LEU A 125 15.59 -14.45 23.06
CA LEU A 125 16.51 -13.60 22.28
C LEU A 125 17.96 -14.12 22.27
N ALA A 126 18.35 -14.90 23.30
CA ALA A 126 19.65 -15.56 23.39
C ALA A 126 19.68 -16.97 22.74
N ALA A 127 18.59 -17.43 22.11
CA ALA A 127 18.53 -18.75 21.49
C ALA A 127 19.59 -18.90 20.38
N ALA A 128 20.13 -20.11 20.21
CA ALA A 128 21.10 -20.40 19.15
C ALA A 128 20.45 -20.39 17.76
N ASP A 129 19.20 -20.86 17.65
CA ASP A 129 18.41 -20.87 16.43
C ASP A 129 17.97 -19.45 16.02
N ALA A 130 18.15 -19.10 14.75
CA ALA A 130 17.82 -17.77 14.25
C ALA A 130 16.31 -17.50 14.15
N CYS A 131 15.51 -18.54 13.92
CA CYS A 131 14.07 -18.43 13.86
C CYS A 131 13.46 -18.26 15.26
N GLU A 132 13.98 -18.99 16.24
CA GLU A 132 13.59 -18.85 17.64
C GLU A 132 13.82 -17.40 18.14
N ARG A 133 14.99 -16.81 17.86
CA ARG A 133 15.25 -15.38 18.15
C ARG A 133 14.29 -14.44 17.43
N GLN A 134 14.03 -14.68 16.14
CA GLN A 134 13.19 -13.80 15.31
C GLN A 134 11.73 -13.78 15.77
N LEU A 135 11.17 -14.95 16.09
CA LEU A 135 9.82 -15.05 16.63
C LEU A 135 9.73 -14.45 18.03
N ALA A 136 10.73 -14.69 18.89
CA ALA A 136 10.80 -14.07 20.21
C ALA A 136 10.80 -12.54 20.14
N ALA A 137 11.64 -11.96 19.27
CA ALA A 137 11.69 -10.52 19.05
C ALA A 137 10.37 -9.94 18.52
N THR A 138 9.77 -10.63 17.55
CA THR A 138 8.50 -10.20 16.93
C THR A 138 7.32 -10.26 17.90
N LEU A 139 7.29 -11.26 18.79
CA LEU A 139 6.29 -11.40 19.85
C LEU A 139 6.49 -10.37 20.97
N LEU A 140 7.74 -10.03 21.32
CA LEU A 140 8.01 -8.97 22.30
C LEU A 140 7.49 -7.60 21.85
N GLY A 141 7.44 -7.33 20.53
CA GLY A 141 6.76 -6.16 19.97
C GLY A 141 5.28 -6.03 20.34
N GLN A 142 4.61 -7.14 20.68
CA GLN A 142 3.22 -7.19 21.15
C GLN A 142 3.09 -7.33 22.68
N ALA A 143 4.20 -7.39 23.42
CA ALA A 143 4.22 -7.55 24.87
C ALA A 143 4.14 -6.20 25.60
N ASP A 144 3.98 -6.22 26.92
CA ASP A 144 3.96 -5.00 27.73
C ASP A 144 5.31 -4.24 27.61
N LYS A 145 5.24 -2.95 27.26
CA LYS A 145 6.38 -2.04 27.19
C LYS A 145 7.18 -1.90 28.50
N ALA A 146 6.62 -2.31 29.64
CA ALA A 146 7.33 -2.50 30.90
C ALA A 146 8.53 -3.48 30.79
N LEU A 147 8.56 -4.35 29.77
CA LEU A 147 9.68 -5.23 29.45
C LEU A 147 10.81 -4.53 28.67
N ALA A 148 10.62 -3.31 28.15
CA ALA A 148 11.64 -2.64 27.34
C ALA A 148 13.00 -2.46 28.05
N PRO A 149 13.06 -2.12 29.36
CA PRO A 149 14.34 -2.07 30.10
C PRO A 149 14.99 -3.46 30.31
N GLU A 150 14.24 -4.55 30.16
CA GLU A 150 14.76 -5.93 30.20
C GLU A 150 15.31 -6.35 28.83
N VAL A 151 14.62 -5.98 27.74
CA VAL A 151 15.13 -6.13 26.38
C VAL A 151 16.38 -5.28 26.17
N ALA A 152 16.40 -4.02 26.64
CA ALA A 152 17.54 -3.13 26.49
C ALA A 152 18.83 -3.63 27.18
N ARG A 153 18.73 -4.45 28.24
CA ARG A 153 19.91 -5.11 28.84
C ARG A 153 20.60 -6.09 27.88
N ARG A 154 19.86 -6.65 26.91
CA ARG A 154 20.37 -7.61 25.91
C ARG A 154 21.30 -6.96 24.88
N LEU A 155 21.22 -5.63 24.72
CA LEU A 155 22.15 -4.84 23.91
C LEU A 155 23.59 -4.87 24.43
N SER A 156 23.81 -5.35 25.66
CA SER A 156 25.15 -5.59 26.23
C SER A 156 25.65 -7.04 26.07
N SER A 157 24.92 -7.91 25.35
CA SER A 157 25.36 -9.29 25.11
C SER A 157 26.59 -9.36 24.22
N SER A 158 27.47 -10.33 24.44
CA SER A 158 28.57 -10.66 23.53
C SER A 158 28.06 -11.19 22.17
N SER A 159 26.87 -11.82 22.15
CA SER A 159 26.23 -12.35 20.95
C SER A 159 25.63 -11.23 20.09
N ALA A 160 26.24 -10.91 18.95
CA ALA A 160 25.68 -9.95 18.00
C ALA A 160 24.25 -10.31 17.53
N PRO A 161 23.91 -11.60 17.27
CA PRO A 161 22.53 -11.98 16.97
C PRO A 161 21.52 -11.81 18.12
N GLU A 162 21.95 -11.81 19.38
CA GLU A 162 21.08 -11.45 20.53
C GLU A 162 20.87 -9.93 20.58
N ARG A 163 21.93 -9.14 20.33
CA ARG A 163 21.82 -7.67 20.23
C ARG A 163 20.88 -7.24 19.10
N ALA A 164 21.02 -7.82 17.90
CA ALA A 164 20.13 -7.59 16.77
C ALA A 164 18.67 -7.92 17.10
N ALA A 165 18.40 -9.13 17.61
CA ALA A 165 17.05 -9.54 18.01
C ALA A 165 16.43 -8.63 19.09
N ALA A 166 17.24 -8.11 20.02
CA ALA A 166 16.79 -7.14 21.01
C ALA A 166 16.45 -5.77 20.41
N LEU A 167 17.16 -5.32 19.37
CA LEU A 167 16.82 -4.10 18.63
C LEU A 167 15.52 -4.27 17.85
N VAL A 168 15.32 -5.43 17.20
CA VAL A 168 14.07 -5.83 16.52
C VAL A 168 12.88 -5.76 17.49
N ALA A 169 13.04 -6.27 18.71
CA ALA A 169 12.03 -6.16 19.77
C ALA A 169 11.78 -4.70 20.17
N LEU A 170 12.81 -3.93 20.53
CA LEU A 170 12.65 -2.53 20.98
C LEU A 170 12.01 -1.62 19.92
N GLY A 171 12.38 -1.80 18.64
CA GLY A 171 11.76 -1.06 17.53
C GLY A 171 10.35 -1.53 17.17
N THR A 172 9.90 -2.70 17.63
CA THR A 172 8.50 -3.14 17.49
C THR A 172 7.59 -2.79 18.66
N MET A 173 8.13 -2.56 19.86
CA MET A 173 7.37 -2.26 21.09
C MET A 173 6.81 -0.82 21.10
N GLU A 174 5.47 -0.69 21.01
CA GLU A 174 4.79 0.61 20.99
C GLU A 174 5.03 1.45 22.27
N GLY A 175 5.64 2.62 22.11
CA GLY A 175 5.90 3.56 23.20
C GLY A 175 6.98 3.12 24.19
N ALA A 176 7.93 2.27 23.77
CA ALA A 176 9.13 1.95 24.55
C ALA A 176 10.08 3.17 24.63
N SER A 177 10.65 3.43 25.82
CA SER A 177 11.43 4.65 26.10
C SER A 177 12.96 4.46 26.01
N GLU A 178 13.43 3.44 25.29
CA GLU A 178 14.83 2.97 25.31
C GLU A 178 15.72 3.58 24.22
N ALA A 179 15.30 4.69 23.58
CA ALA A 179 16.01 5.28 22.44
C ALA A 179 17.49 5.61 22.75
N GLY A 180 17.83 6.02 23.98
CA GLY A 180 19.22 6.24 24.41
C GLY A 180 20.06 4.97 24.60
N ALA A 181 19.45 3.80 24.75
CA ALA A 181 20.13 2.50 24.68
C ALA A 181 20.36 2.10 23.21
N VAL A 182 19.31 2.18 22.39
CA VAL A 182 19.35 1.89 20.95
C VAL A 182 20.36 2.79 20.21
N GLN A 183 20.42 4.09 20.52
CA GLN A 183 21.37 5.04 19.92
C GLN A 183 22.84 4.70 20.19
N ARG A 184 23.15 3.97 21.28
CA ARG A 184 24.52 3.50 21.54
C ARG A 184 24.90 2.29 20.67
N ALA A 185 23.93 1.49 20.25
CA ALA A 185 24.14 0.37 19.32
C ALA A 185 24.43 0.81 17.86
N LEU A 186 24.25 2.10 17.53
CA LEU A 186 24.76 2.67 16.26
C LEU A 186 26.29 2.61 16.15
N ALA A 187 27.01 2.39 17.24
CA ALA A 187 28.47 2.22 17.27
C ALA A 187 28.92 0.75 17.41
N ASP A 188 28.04 -0.22 17.18
CA ASP A 188 28.35 -1.64 17.34
C ASP A 188 29.37 -2.16 16.29
N PRO A 189 30.28 -3.08 16.65
CA PRO A 189 31.17 -3.72 15.67
C PRO A 189 30.44 -4.46 14.53
N SER A 190 29.27 -5.08 14.78
CA SER A 190 28.47 -5.75 13.75
C SER A 190 27.64 -4.76 12.94
N ALA A 191 27.71 -4.88 11.61
CA ALA A 191 26.90 -4.08 10.70
C ALA A 191 25.40 -4.35 10.87
N ASP A 192 25.00 -5.61 11.08
CA ASP A 192 23.60 -6.00 11.35
C ASP A 192 23.05 -5.22 12.54
N VAL A 193 23.83 -5.17 13.64
CA VAL A 193 23.43 -4.47 14.87
C VAL A 193 23.37 -2.96 14.67
N ARG A 194 24.29 -2.35 13.89
CA ARG A 194 24.19 -0.91 13.54
C ARG A 194 22.96 -0.60 12.67
N ALA A 195 22.65 -1.48 11.71
CA ALA A 195 21.51 -1.33 10.81
C ALA A 195 20.17 -1.49 11.55
N ASP A 196 20.01 -2.53 12.36
CA ASP A 196 18.81 -2.73 13.19
C ASP A 196 18.66 -1.63 14.26
N ALA A 197 19.76 -1.05 14.76
CA ALA A 197 19.72 0.09 15.67
C ALA A 197 19.24 1.36 14.96
N ALA A 198 19.74 1.63 13.76
CA ALA A 198 19.28 2.77 12.95
C ALA A 198 17.78 2.64 12.65
N TRP A 199 17.35 1.45 12.25
CA TRP A 199 15.95 1.11 12.02
C TRP A 199 15.07 1.32 13.25
N ALA A 200 15.48 0.80 14.42
CA ALA A 200 14.69 0.87 15.65
C ALA A 200 14.44 2.33 16.06
N LEU A 201 15.44 3.22 15.92
CA LEU A 201 15.26 4.65 16.18
C LEU A 201 14.24 5.31 15.23
N GLY A 202 14.28 4.95 13.95
CA GLY A 202 13.27 5.40 12.97
C GLY A 202 11.86 4.90 13.28
N ARG A 203 11.74 3.68 13.82
CA ARG A 203 10.47 3.09 14.28
C ARG A 203 9.94 3.67 15.59
N MET A 204 10.82 4.06 16.49
CA MET A 204 10.50 4.67 17.79
C MET A 204 10.22 6.18 17.68
N GLU A 205 10.18 6.74 16.45
CA GLU A 205 10.10 8.18 16.18
C GLU A 205 11.13 9.03 16.96
N ALA A 206 12.33 8.47 17.18
CA ALA A 206 13.40 9.06 17.97
C ALA A 206 14.09 10.25 17.26
N ARG A 207 13.37 11.35 17.05
CA ARG A 207 13.84 12.56 16.33
C ARG A 207 15.14 13.13 16.89
N ALA A 208 15.37 13.04 18.20
CA ALA A 208 16.62 13.46 18.86
C ALA A 208 17.87 12.68 18.37
N SER A 209 17.70 11.51 17.76
CA SER A 209 18.78 10.68 17.23
C SER A 209 19.15 10.99 15.77
N ALA A 210 18.46 11.93 15.10
CA ALA A 210 18.69 12.26 13.69
C ALA A 210 20.16 12.59 13.36
N SER A 211 20.85 13.37 14.19
CA SER A 211 22.27 13.67 14.00
C SER A 211 23.18 12.43 14.10
N ALA A 212 22.84 11.46 14.94
CA ALA A 212 23.58 10.20 15.06
C ALA A 212 23.33 9.28 13.86
N LEU A 213 22.08 9.26 13.35
CA LEU A 213 21.71 8.57 12.12
C LEU A 213 22.42 9.17 10.89
N GLU A 214 22.55 10.50 10.79
CA GLU A 214 23.32 11.15 9.72
C GLU A 214 24.81 10.74 9.72
N GLY A 215 25.37 10.43 10.89
CA GLY A 215 26.72 9.87 11.01
C GLY A 215 26.88 8.53 10.28
N LEU A 216 25.85 7.68 10.31
CA LEU A 216 25.84 6.37 9.64
C LEU A 216 25.72 6.46 8.10
N LEU A 217 25.44 7.64 7.53
CA LEU A 217 25.50 7.84 6.07
C LEU A 217 26.96 7.78 5.52
N ARG A 218 27.95 7.51 6.38
CA ARG A 218 29.36 7.27 6.04
C ARG A 218 29.85 5.88 6.46
N ASP A 219 28.95 5.00 6.89
CA ASP A 219 29.31 3.62 7.26
C ASP A 219 29.88 2.87 6.03
N PRO A 220 30.91 2.01 6.17
CA PRO A 220 31.39 1.19 5.06
C PRO A 220 30.29 0.32 4.44
N GLU A 221 29.36 -0.21 5.25
CA GLU A 221 28.36 -1.17 4.79
C GLU A 221 27.10 -0.50 4.22
N ALA A 222 26.75 -0.86 2.99
CA ALA A 222 25.62 -0.27 2.28
C ALA A 222 24.28 -0.47 3.02
N MET A 223 24.08 -1.63 3.66
CA MET A 223 22.89 -1.90 4.48
C MET A 223 22.74 -0.95 5.67
N VAL A 224 23.85 -0.53 6.29
CA VAL A 224 23.83 0.41 7.43
C VAL A 224 23.52 1.82 6.95
N ARG A 225 24.09 2.22 5.80
CA ARG A 225 23.74 3.50 5.15
C ARG A 225 22.27 3.52 4.76
N ALA A 226 21.75 2.47 4.10
CA ALA A 226 20.34 2.34 3.74
C ALA A 226 19.43 2.43 4.98
N ALA A 227 19.75 1.69 6.05
CA ALA A 227 19.00 1.73 7.30
C ALA A 227 18.90 3.14 7.90
N ALA A 228 20.00 3.89 7.90
CA ALA A 228 20.04 5.28 8.35
C ALA A 228 19.22 6.21 7.45
N VAL A 229 19.26 6.03 6.13
CA VAL A 229 18.41 6.77 5.18
C VAL A 229 16.92 6.49 5.42
N VAL A 230 16.51 5.22 5.60
CA VAL A 230 15.11 4.87 5.94
C VAL A 230 14.69 5.55 7.26
N ALA A 231 15.55 5.50 8.28
CA ALA A 231 15.26 6.08 9.58
C ALA A 231 15.10 7.61 9.50
N LEU A 232 16.00 8.31 8.82
CA LEU A 232 15.91 9.76 8.61
C LEU A 232 14.66 10.18 7.82
N GLY A 233 14.25 9.35 6.84
CA GLY A 233 12.97 9.51 6.12
C GLY A 233 11.75 9.34 7.03
N ARG A 234 11.70 8.26 7.85
CA ARG A 234 10.62 8.05 8.84
C ARG A 234 10.52 9.15 9.89
N LEU A 235 11.65 9.76 10.27
CA LEU A 235 11.69 10.87 11.23
C LEU A 235 11.28 12.22 10.61
N GLU A 236 11.09 12.29 9.29
CA GLU A 236 10.89 13.51 8.50
C GLU A 236 12.00 14.56 8.75
N SER A 237 13.26 14.10 8.85
CA SER A 237 14.41 14.94 9.24
C SER A 237 14.78 15.98 8.17
N ARG A 238 14.13 17.15 8.22
CA ARG A 238 14.45 18.32 7.38
C ARG A 238 15.89 18.78 7.52
N GLU A 239 16.48 18.66 8.71
CA GLU A 239 17.88 19.01 8.97
C GLU A 239 18.84 18.12 8.16
N SER A 240 18.54 16.83 8.05
CA SER A 240 19.34 15.86 7.28
C SER A 240 19.03 15.83 5.78
N ALA A 241 18.11 16.67 5.27
CA ALA A 241 17.77 16.70 3.85
C ALA A 241 19.01 16.92 2.96
N GLY A 242 19.92 17.81 3.35
CA GLY A 242 21.19 18.04 2.64
C GLY A 242 22.14 16.84 2.65
N ALA A 243 21.97 15.88 3.57
CA ALA A 243 22.73 14.64 3.62
C ALA A 243 22.10 13.54 2.78
N LEU A 244 20.78 13.41 2.83
CA LEU A 244 20.00 12.51 1.97
C LEU A 244 20.19 12.86 0.49
N GLN A 245 20.24 14.14 0.14
CA GLN A 245 20.61 14.60 -1.20
C GLN A 245 22.05 14.21 -1.62
N ARG A 246 23.00 14.11 -0.68
CA ARG A 246 24.36 13.63 -1.00
C ARG A 246 24.33 12.12 -1.26
N ALA A 247 23.65 11.35 -0.42
CA ALA A 247 23.45 9.92 -0.63
C ALA A 247 22.83 9.65 -2.01
N LEU A 248 21.69 10.29 -2.34
CA LEU A 248 21.03 10.17 -3.64
C LEU A 248 21.95 10.48 -4.83
N ARG A 249 22.81 11.49 -4.74
CA ARG A 249 23.69 11.90 -5.86
C ARG A 249 25.01 11.13 -5.96
N SER A 250 25.43 10.39 -4.93
CA SER A 250 26.83 9.94 -4.86
C SER A 250 27.12 8.66 -4.06
N ASP A 251 26.11 7.96 -3.52
CA ASP A 251 26.35 6.64 -2.95
C ASP A 251 26.66 5.60 -4.03
N ALA A 252 27.69 4.77 -3.81
CA ALA A 252 28.04 3.67 -4.70
C ALA A 252 26.91 2.63 -4.83
N SER A 253 26.14 2.39 -3.76
CA SER A 253 25.02 1.45 -3.78
C SER A 253 23.76 2.08 -4.35
N ALA A 254 23.23 1.46 -5.41
CA ALA A 254 21.95 1.82 -6.01
C ALA A 254 20.79 1.76 -5.01
N GLU A 255 20.81 0.79 -4.10
CA GLU A 255 19.83 0.65 -3.02
C GLU A 255 19.81 1.88 -2.13
N VAL A 256 20.99 2.38 -1.70
CA VAL A 256 21.08 3.57 -0.85
C VAL A 256 20.60 4.81 -1.60
N ARG A 257 20.90 4.94 -2.91
CA ARG A 257 20.36 6.03 -3.75
C ARG A 257 18.84 5.95 -3.89
N ARG A 258 18.30 4.76 -4.15
CA ARG A 258 16.85 4.48 -4.26
C ARG A 258 16.11 4.84 -2.97
N VAL A 259 16.59 4.36 -1.83
CA VAL A 259 16.02 4.67 -0.51
C VAL A 259 16.17 6.16 -0.18
N ALA A 260 17.23 6.84 -0.65
CA ALA A 260 17.39 8.28 -0.47
C ALA A 260 16.40 9.11 -1.29
N ALA A 261 16.02 8.64 -2.49
CA ALA A 261 14.92 9.24 -3.25
C ALA A 261 13.60 9.13 -2.48
N TRP A 262 13.28 7.96 -1.92
CA TRP A 262 12.09 7.77 -1.07
C TRP A 262 12.09 8.73 0.14
N ALA A 263 13.20 8.78 0.89
CA ALA A 263 13.30 9.61 2.10
C ALA A 263 13.16 11.11 1.81
N LEU A 264 13.68 11.60 0.67
CA LEU A 264 13.49 12.99 0.23
C LEU A 264 12.04 13.30 -0.16
N GLY A 265 11.32 12.33 -0.74
CA GLY A 265 9.88 12.45 -1.00
C GLY A 265 9.08 12.65 0.30
N GLN A 266 9.34 11.82 1.32
CA GLN A 266 8.66 11.89 2.63
C GLN A 266 8.87 13.22 3.38
N ILE A 267 10.06 13.83 3.24
CA ILE A 267 10.39 15.07 3.96
C ILE A 267 9.63 16.29 3.40
N HIS A 268 9.07 16.20 2.18
CA HIS A 268 8.36 17.29 1.51
C HIS A 268 9.15 18.62 1.56
N ASP A 269 10.36 18.60 1.02
CA ASP A 269 11.25 19.77 0.89
C ASP A 269 11.51 20.13 -0.58
N ARG A 270 11.62 21.44 -0.88
CA ARG A 270 11.80 21.94 -2.25
C ARG A 270 13.19 21.62 -2.81
N ALA A 271 14.25 21.70 -2.01
CA ALA A 271 15.60 21.34 -2.48
C ALA A 271 15.75 19.82 -2.67
N GLY A 272 14.95 19.02 -1.97
CA GLY A 272 14.76 17.60 -2.27
C GLY A 272 14.30 17.35 -3.71
N ALA A 273 13.32 18.11 -4.22
CA ALA A 273 12.78 17.93 -5.56
C ALA A 273 13.81 18.18 -6.69
N GLU A 274 14.74 19.13 -6.53
CA GLU A 274 15.82 19.36 -7.50
C GLU A 274 16.80 18.17 -7.54
N ALA A 275 17.11 17.58 -6.38
CA ALA A 275 17.95 16.38 -6.32
C ALA A 275 17.25 15.13 -6.89
N LEU A 276 15.93 15.01 -6.69
CA LEU A 276 15.10 13.95 -7.28
C LEU A 276 15.02 14.08 -8.81
N ALA A 277 14.85 15.29 -9.34
CA ALA A 277 14.87 15.53 -10.78
C ALA A 277 16.23 15.15 -11.41
N GLY A 278 17.34 15.54 -10.78
CA GLY A 278 18.68 15.15 -11.24
C GLY A 278 18.92 13.63 -11.22
N ALA A 279 18.41 12.92 -10.21
CA ALA A 279 18.48 11.46 -10.17
C ALA A 279 17.61 10.80 -11.26
N LEU A 280 16.41 11.34 -11.50
CA LEU A 280 15.50 10.91 -12.56
C LEU A 280 16.09 11.09 -13.98
N GLU A 281 16.94 12.09 -14.19
CA GLU A 281 17.60 12.33 -15.48
C GLU A 281 18.91 11.52 -15.66
N ALA A 282 19.67 11.29 -14.58
CA ALA A 282 21.07 10.88 -14.69
C ALA A 282 21.48 9.59 -13.96
N ASP A 283 20.63 8.97 -13.13
CA ASP A 283 21.02 7.71 -12.48
C ASP A 283 21.01 6.54 -13.49
N GLY A 284 22.07 5.72 -13.47
CA GLY A 284 22.15 4.53 -14.33
C GLY A 284 21.06 3.50 -14.03
N GLU A 285 20.66 3.38 -12.76
CA GLU A 285 19.80 2.29 -12.31
C GLU A 285 18.31 2.64 -12.38
N ALA A 286 17.55 1.78 -13.07
CA ALA A 286 16.14 2.02 -13.36
C ALA A 286 15.29 2.13 -12.09
N GLU A 287 15.56 1.33 -11.06
CA GLU A 287 14.81 1.40 -9.79
C GLU A 287 15.00 2.73 -9.05
N VAL A 288 16.18 3.36 -9.18
CA VAL A 288 16.44 4.69 -8.58
C VAL A 288 15.64 5.75 -9.33
N ARG A 289 15.63 5.70 -10.67
CA ARG A 289 14.81 6.62 -11.49
C ARG A 289 13.31 6.42 -11.26
N GLU A 290 12.85 5.19 -11.08
CA GLU A 290 11.45 4.89 -10.74
C GLU A 290 11.06 5.52 -9.39
N MET A 291 11.87 5.29 -8.35
CA MET A 291 11.63 5.87 -7.04
C MET A 291 11.73 7.41 -7.06
N ALA A 292 12.63 7.98 -7.86
CA ALA A 292 12.72 9.43 -8.05
C ALA A 292 11.45 10.01 -8.71
N ALA A 293 10.93 9.37 -9.76
CA ALA A 293 9.66 9.76 -10.37
C ALA A 293 8.47 9.65 -9.39
N TRP A 294 8.44 8.60 -8.56
CA TRP A 294 7.43 8.42 -7.53
C TRP A 294 7.49 9.50 -6.44
N ALA A 295 8.69 9.76 -5.90
CA ALA A 295 8.91 10.76 -4.87
C ALA A 295 8.63 12.20 -5.34
N LEU A 296 8.85 12.51 -6.62
CA LEU A 296 8.46 13.79 -7.21
C LEU A 296 6.93 14.01 -7.19
N ALA A 297 6.13 12.97 -7.43
CA ALA A 297 4.68 13.05 -7.33
C ALA A 297 4.21 13.38 -5.91
N GLU A 298 4.70 12.65 -4.90
CA GLU A 298 4.35 12.86 -3.49
C GLU A 298 4.89 14.19 -2.93
N SER A 299 6.01 14.71 -3.46
CA SER A 299 6.48 16.07 -3.16
C SER A 299 5.51 17.17 -3.64
N ARG A 300 4.66 16.86 -4.63
CA ARG A 300 3.71 17.77 -5.30
C ARG A 300 4.35 19.01 -5.94
N VAL A 301 5.66 18.99 -6.18
CA VAL A 301 6.38 20.08 -6.86
C VAL A 301 6.03 20.06 -8.35
N ARG A 302 5.03 20.86 -8.72
CA ARG A 302 4.54 21.01 -10.11
C ARG A 302 5.61 21.41 -11.13
N ASP A 303 6.70 22.02 -10.67
CA ASP A 303 7.87 22.37 -11.49
C ASP A 303 8.53 21.10 -12.11
N ALA A 304 8.33 19.92 -11.52
CA ALA A 304 8.83 18.63 -12.02
C ALA A 304 8.06 18.06 -13.23
N ALA A 305 6.96 18.69 -13.67
CA ALA A 305 6.15 18.17 -14.78
C ALA A 305 6.93 18.05 -16.10
N ASP A 306 7.87 18.97 -16.36
CA ASP A 306 8.59 19.01 -17.64
C ASP A 306 9.67 17.91 -17.72
N VAL A 307 10.34 17.56 -16.61
CA VAL A 307 11.28 16.41 -16.53
C VAL A 307 10.54 15.08 -16.58
N LEU A 308 9.45 14.91 -15.80
CA LEU A 308 8.62 13.70 -15.85
C LEU A 308 8.06 13.46 -17.26
N ALA A 309 7.67 14.52 -17.96
CA ALA A 309 7.25 14.46 -19.36
C ALA A 309 8.39 14.11 -20.33
N ALA A 310 9.65 14.39 -20.00
CA ALA A 310 10.80 13.93 -20.77
C ALA A 310 11.08 12.44 -20.51
N THR A 311 11.12 12.01 -19.25
CA THR A 311 11.27 10.60 -18.85
C THR A 311 10.22 9.71 -19.54
N LEU A 312 8.94 10.11 -19.52
CA LEU A 312 7.85 9.38 -20.16
C LEU A 312 8.04 9.17 -21.67
N ARG A 313 8.78 10.06 -22.36
CA ARG A 313 9.06 9.94 -23.79
C ARG A 313 10.36 9.19 -24.10
N GLY A 314 11.26 9.02 -23.13
CA GLY A 314 12.65 8.63 -23.38
C GLY A 314 13.22 7.45 -22.58
N ASP A 315 12.67 7.09 -21.40
CA ASP A 315 13.32 6.09 -20.55
C ASP A 315 13.26 4.66 -21.14
N ALA A 316 14.37 3.93 -21.07
CA ALA A 316 14.46 2.55 -21.51
C ALA A 316 13.58 1.59 -20.67
N SER A 317 13.45 1.83 -19.36
CA SER A 317 12.63 1.04 -18.46
C SER A 317 11.14 1.34 -18.64
N ALA A 318 10.32 0.30 -18.76
CA ALA A 318 8.86 0.45 -18.88
C ALA A 318 8.23 0.93 -17.56
N ASP A 319 8.74 0.45 -16.43
CA ASP A 319 8.22 0.74 -15.09
C ASP A 319 8.55 2.20 -14.67
N VAL A 320 9.69 2.73 -15.12
CA VAL A 320 10.02 4.16 -14.99
C VAL A 320 9.07 5.02 -15.85
N ARG A 321 8.77 4.63 -17.09
CA ARG A 321 7.79 5.35 -17.93
C ARG A 321 6.37 5.26 -17.37
N GLU A 322 5.97 4.11 -16.83
CA GLU A 322 4.67 3.94 -16.15
C GLU A 322 4.57 4.87 -14.93
N THR A 323 5.62 4.91 -14.10
CA THR A 323 5.67 5.78 -12.91
C THR A 323 5.70 7.26 -13.29
N ALA A 324 6.39 7.64 -14.36
CA ALA A 324 6.36 9.00 -14.89
C ALA A 324 4.96 9.40 -15.39
N ALA A 325 4.25 8.53 -16.11
CA ALA A 325 2.86 8.77 -16.52
C ALA A 325 1.92 8.89 -15.30
N TRP A 326 2.09 8.06 -14.27
CA TRP A 326 1.32 8.16 -13.02
C TRP A 326 1.57 9.50 -12.31
N ALA A 327 2.83 9.87 -12.12
CA ALA A 327 3.26 11.11 -11.46
C ALA A 327 2.70 12.36 -12.17
N LEU A 328 2.72 12.39 -13.51
CA LEU A 328 2.13 13.47 -14.31
C LEU A 328 0.61 13.62 -14.12
N GLY A 329 -0.08 12.52 -13.78
CA GLY A 329 -1.51 12.50 -13.45
C GLY A 329 -1.82 12.97 -12.03
N GLU A 330 -1.03 12.57 -11.02
CA GLU A 330 -1.20 13.02 -9.62
C GLU A 330 -0.82 14.50 -9.41
N LEU A 331 0.11 15.06 -10.22
CA LEU A 331 0.46 16.48 -10.18
C LEU A 331 -0.65 17.43 -10.71
N ASP A 332 -1.68 16.88 -11.37
CA ASP A 332 -2.77 17.60 -12.05
C ASP A 332 -2.25 18.82 -12.83
N SER A 333 -1.48 18.53 -13.89
CA SER A 333 -0.84 19.54 -14.74
C SER A 333 -1.33 19.43 -16.18
N ARG A 334 -2.07 20.45 -16.63
CA ARG A 334 -2.50 20.56 -18.04
C ARG A 334 -1.33 20.63 -19.03
N LYS A 335 -0.09 20.95 -18.60
CA LYS A 335 1.12 20.83 -19.45
C LYS A 335 1.34 19.38 -19.91
N SER A 336 1.06 18.41 -19.03
CA SER A 336 1.35 16.99 -19.25
C SER A 336 0.55 16.36 -20.40
N VAL A 337 -0.56 16.99 -20.80
CA VAL A 337 -1.53 16.42 -21.76
C VAL A 337 -0.88 16.00 -23.08
N ALA A 338 0.12 16.74 -23.58
CA ALA A 338 0.83 16.35 -24.81
C ALA A 338 1.61 15.05 -24.64
N ALA A 339 2.56 14.99 -23.69
CA ALA A 339 3.38 13.79 -23.45
C ALA A 339 2.54 12.57 -23.02
N LEU A 340 1.46 12.78 -22.27
CA LEU A 340 0.49 11.73 -21.93
C LEU A 340 -0.32 11.26 -23.15
N THR A 341 -0.60 12.14 -24.13
CA THR A 341 -1.24 11.76 -25.40
C THR A 341 -0.29 10.93 -26.27
N ASP A 342 0.99 11.30 -26.33
CA ASP A 342 2.02 10.53 -27.06
C ASP A 342 2.22 9.13 -26.44
N ALA A 343 2.20 9.05 -25.10
CA ALA A 343 2.36 7.78 -24.36
C ALA A 343 1.21 6.78 -24.56
N LEU A 344 0.08 7.18 -25.16
CA LEU A 344 -0.96 6.26 -25.64
C LEU A 344 -0.50 5.41 -26.86
N ALA A 345 0.70 5.66 -27.38
CA ALA A 345 1.35 4.82 -28.39
C ALA A 345 2.54 4.01 -27.83
N ASP A 346 2.75 3.95 -26.51
CA ASP A 346 3.86 3.20 -25.91
C ASP A 346 3.77 1.70 -26.20
N ARG A 347 4.92 1.05 -26.36
CA ARG A 347 5.06 -0.40 -26.55
C ARG A 347 4.44 -1.21 -25.40
N GLU A 348 4.59 -0.75 -24.17
CA GLU A 348 4.11 -1.44 -22.97
C GLU A 348 2.64 -1.10 -22.69
N PRO A 349 1.73 -2.09 -22.61
CA PRO A 349 0.31 -1.83 -22.32
C PRO A 349 0.08 -1.09 -20.99
N ARG A 350 0.88 -1.40 -19.95
CA ARG A 350 0.79 -0.73 -18.64
C ARG A 350 1.07 0.78 -18.73
N VAL A 351 2.06 1.19 -19.54
CA VAL A 351 2.36 2.60 -19.80
C VAL A 351 1.18 3.26 -20.52
N ARG A 352 0.61 2.64 -21.56
CA ARG A 352 -0.59 3.15 -22.27
C ARG A 352 -1.80 3.29 -21.34
N ALA A 353 -2.05 2.30 -20.49
CA ALA A 353 -3.16 2.28 -19.54
C ALA A 353 -3.00 3.41 -18.50
N THR A 354 -1.80 3.56 -17.94
CA THR A 354 -1.49 4.60 -16.95
C THR A 354 -1.53 6.00 -17.57
N ALA A 355 -1.06 6.17 -18.82
CA ALA A 355 -1.20 7.42 -19.56
C ALA A 355 -2.67 7.79 -19.84
N ALA A 356 -3.52 6.82 -20.20
CA ALA A 356 -4.95 7.03 -20.39
C ALA A 356 -5.63 7.47 -19.09
N TRP A 357 -5.34 6.82 -17.96
CA TRP A 357 -5.82 7.25 -16.65
C TRP A 357 -5.34 8.67 -16.30
N ALA A 358 -4.06 8.99 -16.53
CA ALA A 358 -3.50 10.30 -16.21
C ALA A 358 -4.18 11.42 -17.02
N LEU A 359 -4.48 11.21 -18.30
CA LEU A 359 -5.28 12.16 -19.10
C LEU A 359 -6.65 12.44 -18.47
N GLY A 360 -7.32 11.40 -17.96
CA GLY A 360 -8.60 11.53 -17.24
C GLY A 360 -8.51 12.33 -15.94
N GLN A 361 -7.33 12.42 -15.33
CA GLN A 361 -7.07 13.22 -14.13
C GLN A 361 -6.83 14.71 -14.44
N THR A 362 -6.19 15.07 -15.55
CA THR A 362 -5.78 16.46 -15.92
C THR A 362 -6.91 17.49 -16.09
N GLY A 363 -8.17 17.06 -15.93
CA GLY A 363 -9.35 17.91 -16.11
C GLY A 363 -9.43 18.57 -17.49
N ALA A 364 -8.96 17.90 -18.55
CA ALA A 364 -9.00 18.41 -19.91
C ALA A 364 -10.45 18.59 -20.43
N ASP A 365 -10.72 19.67 -21.17
CA ASP A 365 -12.08 20.01 -21.65
C ASP A 365 -12.48 19.29 -22.96
N ARG A 366 -11.55 18.54 -23.56
CA ARG A 366 -11.73 17.70 -24.76
C ARG A 366 -10.86 16.46 -24.69
N ALA A 367 -11.29 15.38 -25.33
CA ALA A 367 -10.55 14.14 -25.41
C ALA A 367 -9.50 14.21 -26.54
N PRO A 368 -8.20 13.93 -26.26
CA PRO A 368 -7.22 13.78 -27.33
C PRO A 368 -7.63 12.65 -28.29
N ALA A 369 -7.42 12.84 -29.60
CA ALA A 369 -7.82 11.85 -30.60
C ALA A 369 -7.17 10.46 -30.38
N ALA A 370 -5.96 10.41 -29.81
CA ALA A 370 -5.32 9.17 -29.39
C ALA A 370 -6.06 8.47 -28.22
N LEU A 371 -6.67 9.21 -27.29
CA LEU A 371 -7.48 8.64 -26.20
C LEU A 371 -8.79 8.06 -26.73
N VAL A 372 -9.40 8.74 -27.71
CA VAL A 372 -10.59 8.25 -28.43
C VAL A 372 -10.25 7.00 -29.26
N LYS A 373 -8.99 6.85 -29.72
CA LYS A 373 -8.47 5.61 -30.35
C LYS A 373 -8.18 4.51 -29.33
N ALA A 374 -7.63 4.84 -28.15
CA ALA A 374 -7.22 3.89 -27.12
C ALA A 374 -8.37 3.06 -26.52
N ILE A 375 -9.62 3.49 -26.70
CA ILE A 375 -10.80 2.65 -26.37
C ILE A 375 -10.93 1.40 -27.26
N ARG A 376 -10.11 1.26 -28.31
CA ARG A 376 -9.99 0.05 -29.15
C ARG A 376 -8.58 -0.56 -29.11
N ASP A 377 -7.82 -0.34 -28.04
CA ASP A 377 -6.52 -0.98 -27.81
C ASP A 377 -6.67 -2.51 -27.67
N PRO A 378 -5.72 -3.34 -28.13
CA PRO A 378 -5.75 -4.78 -27.90
C PRO A 378 -5.82 -5.17 -26.41
N ASP A 379 -5.23 -4.39 -25.51
CA ASP A 379 -5.21 -4.67 -24.06
C ASP A 379 -6.50 -4.18 -23.35
N ASP A 380 -7.11 -5.03 -22.52
CA ASP A 380 -8.40 -4.73 -21.89
C ASP A 380 -8.29 -3.72 -20.73
N GLU A 381 -7.16 -3.68 -20.01
CA GLU A 381 -6.94 -2.66 -18.99
C GLU A 381 -6.66 -1.30 -19.65
N VAL A 382 -5.97 -1.24 -20.81
CA VAL A 382 -5.86 0.00 -21.60
C VAL A 382 -7.23 0.51 -22.03
N ARG A 383 -8.10 -0.34 -22.61
CA ARG A 383 -9.47 0.05 -22.99
C ARG A 383 -10.28 0.49 -21.77
N LEU A 384 -10.14 -0.18 -20.63
CA LEU A 384 -10.77 0.21 -19.36
C LEU A 384 -10.35 1.61 -18.91
N ARG A 385 -9.05 1.92 -18.93
CA ARG A 385 -8.53 3.25 -18.53
C ARG A 385 -8.96 4.33 -19.52
N ALA A 386 -8.96 4.03 -20.83
CA ALA A 386 -9.45 4.95 -21.86
C ALA A 386 -10.95 5.28 -21.66
N ALA A 387 -11.80 4.27 -21.50
CA ALA A 387 -13.23 4.46 -21.22
C ALA A 387 -13.46 5.23 -19.91
N TRP A 388 -12.71 4.91 -18.83
CA TRP A 388 -12.77 5.66 -17.58
C TRP A 388 -12.38 7.13 -17.77
N ALA A 389 -11.29 7.43 -18.47
CA ALA A 389 -10.81 8.79 -18.70
C ALA A 389 -11.79 9.62 -19.55
N LEU A 390 -12.36 9.03 -20.61
CA LEU A 390 -13.40 9.65 -21.41
C LEU A 390 -14.66 9.99 -20.56
N SER A 391 -14.99 9.16 -19.57
CA SER A 391 -16.08 9.45 -18.61
C SER A 391 -15.78 10.62 -17.65
N GLN A 392 -14.51 10.96 -17.40
CA GLN A 392 -14.12 12.12 -16.60
C GLN A 392 -14.12 13.41 -17.45
N ILE A 393 -13.56 13.32 -18.67
CA ILE A 393 -13.46 14.43 -19.63
C ILE A 393 -14.84 14.84 -20.17
N ARG A 394 -15.79 13.89 -20.33
CA ARG A 394 -17.16 14.12 -20.83
C ARG A 394 -17.24 14.77 -22.23
N ASP A 395 -16.25 14.53 -23.08
CA ASP A 395 -16.27 15.05 -24.46
C ASP A 395 -17.33 14.33 -25.30
N ALA A 396 -18.42 15.03 -25.59
CA ALA A 396 -19.50 14.54 -26.44
C ALA A 396 -19.04 14.12 -27.84
N GLN A 397 -17.89 14.60 -28.34
CA GLN A 397 -17.33 14.18 -29.63
C GLN A 397 -16.74 12.76 -29.62
N ALA A 398 -16.38 12.22 -28.45
CA ALA A 398 -15.94 10.81 -28.32
C ALA A 398 -17.11 9.81 -28.41
N THR A 399 -18.34 10.27 -28.19
CA THR A 399 -19.57 9.48 -28.12
C THR A 399 -19.75 8.43 -29.25
N PRO A 400 -19.48 8.72 -30.54
CA PRO A 400 -19.60 7.71 -31.60
C PRO A 400 -18.56 6.58 -31.48
N ALA A 401 -17.31 6.92 -31.14
CA ALA A 401 -16.23 5.94 -31.00
C ALA A 401 -16.49 4.98 -29.84
N ILE A 402 -17.05 5.49 -28.74
CA ILE A 402 -17.48 4.69 -27.57
C ILE A 402 -18.65 3.76 -27.93
N LYS A 403 -19.66 4.25 -28.68
CA LYS A 403 -20.79 3.41 -29.15
C LYS A 403 -20.29 2.21 -29.97
N ASP A 404 -19.35 2.45 -30.88
CA ASP A 404 -18.78 1.40 -31.73
C ASP A 404 -17.94 0.38 -30.95
N ALA A 405 -17.10 0.82 -30.01
CA ALA A 405 -16.28 -0.07 -29.20
C ALA A 405 -17.15 -0.99 -28.31
N LEU A 406 -18.17 -0.40 -27.68
CA LEU A 406 -19.15 -1.09 -26.84
C LEU A 406 -19.96 -2.18 -27.57
N ARG A 407 -20.16 -2.07 -28.89
CA ARG A 407 -20.76 -3.15 -29.72
C ARG A 407 -19.80 -4.34 -29.94
N GLY A 408 -18.49 -4.11 -29.89
CA GLY A 408 -17.46 -5.14 -30.10
C GLY A 408 -16.86 -5.71 -28.81
N GLU A 409 -17.04 -5.05 -27.66
CA GLU A 409 -16.41 -5.47 -26.41
C GLU A 409 -16.94 -6.82 -25.89
N THR A 410 -16.03 -7.58 -25.29
CA THR A 410 -16.23 -8.92 -24.70
C THR A 410 -15.96 -8.94 -23.18
N HIS A 411 -15.13 -8.02 -22.68
CA HIS A 411 -14.74 -7.92 -21.27
C HIS A 411 -15.76 -7.07 -20.50
N GLU A 412 -16.56 -7.68 -19.62
CA GLU A 412 -17.62 -6.95 -18.89
C GLU A 412 -17.08 -5.77 -18.04
N ARG A 413 -15.84 -5.81 -17.54
CA ARG A 413 -15.20 -4.67 -16.86
C ARG A 413 -15.12 -3.44 -17.77
N VAL A 414 -14.65 -3.63 -19.01
CA VAL A 414 -14.52 -2.57 -20.01
C VAL A 414 -15.91 -2.10 -20.44
N ARG A 415 -16.80 -3.04 -20.78
CA ARG A 415 -18.19 -2.76 -21.16
C ARG A 415 -18.88 -1.83 -20.15
N GLN A 416 -18.72 -2.09 -18.86
CA GLN A 416 -19.30 -1.29 -17.78
C GLN A 416 -18.69 0.13 -17.71
N ALA A 417 -17.42 0.31 -18.04
CA ALA A 417 -16.78 1.62 -18.14
C ALA A 417 -17.22 2.39 -19.39
N GLU A 418 -17.38 1.73 -20.54
CA GLU A 418 -17.86 2.35 -21.79
C GLU A 418 -19.31 2.85 -21.67
N ILE A 419 -20.19 2.05 -21.07
CA ILE A 419 -21.57 2.45 -20.73
C ILE A 419 -21.56 3.71 -19.87
N ARG A 420 -20.65 3.78 -18.89
CA ARG A 420 -20.50 4.96 -18.04
C ARG A 420 -19.93 6.17 -18.82
N ALA A 421 -19.01 5.96 -19.75
CA ALA A 421 -18.50 7.03 -20.61
C ALA A 421 -19.61 7.66 -21.45
N LEU A 422 -20.51 6.85 -22.04
CA LEU A 422 -21.70 7.37 -22.75
C LEU A 422 -22.66 8.14 -21.83
N LEU A 423 -22.89 7.64 -20.61
CA LEU A 423 -23.75 8.30 -19.62
C LEU A 423 -23.24 9.67 -19.16
N GLU A 424 -21.91 9.80 -19.02
CA GLU A 424 -21.28 11.04 -18.58
C GLU A 424 -21.09 12.02 -19.76
N ALA A 425 -20.92 11.52 -21.00
CA ALA A 425 -20.85 12.32 -22.24
C ALA A 425 -22.22 12.84 -22.73
N GLY A 426 -23.34 12.23 -22.29
CA GLY A 426 -24.66 12.88 -22.26
C GLY A 426 -25.73 12.40 -23.24
N ASP A 427 -25.45 11.47 -24.16
CA ASP A 427 -26.46 10.89 -25.06
C ASP A 427 -26.18 9.40 -25.42
N PRO A 428 -26.44 8.47 -24.48
CA PRO A 428 -26.46 7.03 -24.73
C PRO A 428 -27.77 6.63 -25.45
N PRO A 429 -27.71 6.02 -26.65
CA PRO A 429 -28.88 5.78 -27.46
C PRO A 429 -29.61 4.53 -26.97
N ASP A 430 -30.93 4.61 -27.05
CA ASP A 430 -31.86 3.59 -26.58
C ASP A 430 -31.57 2.17 -27.08
N ASP A 431 -31.10 1.99 -28.31
CA ASP A 431 -30.84 0.69 -28.94
C ASP A 431 -29.69 -0.04 -28.25
N VAL A 432 -28.56 0.64 -28.06
CA VAL A 432 -27.38 0.13 -27.37
C VAL A 432 -27.73 -0.18 -25.91
N LEU A 433 -28.46 0.73 -25.24
CA LEU A 433 -28.87 0.51 -23.85
C LEU A 433 -29.87 -0.65 -23.69
N ARG A 434 -30.80 -0.84 -24.63
CA ARG A 434 -31.74 -1.98 -24.62
C ARG A 434 -31.01 -3.31 -24.79
N GLY A 435 -30.07 -3.41 -25.73
CA GLY A 435 -29.27 -4.64 -25.91
C GLY A 435 -28.41 -5.01 -24.70
N LEU A 436 -28.11 -4.04 -23.82
CA LEU A 436 -27.37 -4.28 -22.56
C LEU A 436 -28.25 -4.79 -21.42
N LEU A 437 -29.58 -4.69 -21.55
CA LEU A 437 -30.52 -5.37 -20.63
C LEU A 437 -30.42 -6.90 -20.75
N ASP A 438 -29.94 -7.41 -21.88
CA ASP A 438 -29.74 -8.84 -22.14
C ASP A 438 -28.35 -9.35 -21.70
N SER A 439 -27.47 -8.49 -21.15
CA SER A 439 -26.18 -8.95 -20.62
C SER A 439 -26.38 -9.96 -19.49
N LYS A 440 -25.54 -10.99 -19.45
CA LYS A 440 -25.54 -12.01 -18.39
C LYS A 440 -25.13 -11.43 -17.03
N ASP A 441 -24.30 -10.38 -17.00
CA ASP A 441 -23.88 -9.76 -15.74
C ASP A 441 -24.98 -8.85 -15.14
N PRO A 442 -25.35 -9.02 -13.85
CA PRO A 442 -26.36 -8.20 -13.20
C PRO A 442 -26.04 -6.70 -13.12
N LYS A 443 -24.76 -6.31 -12.99
CA LYS A 443 -24.36 -4.89 -12.89
C LYS A 443 -24.40 -4.21 -14.25
N THR A 444 -24.02 -4.91 -15.33
CA THR A 444 -24.22 -4.43 -16.71
C THR A 444 -25.69 -4.11 -16.95
N ARG A 445 -26.62 -5.01 -16.56
CA ARG A 445 -28.07 -4.75 -16.64
C ARG A 445 -28.52 -3.60 -15.74
N GLU A 446 -28.04 -3.52 -14.50
CA GLU A 446 -28.37 -2.45 -13.54
C GLU A 446 -27.94 -1.06 -14.05
N LEU A 447 -26.76 -0.97 -14.68
CA LEU A 447 -26.26 0.24 -15.33
C LEU A 447 -27.11 0.62 -16.56
N ALA A 448 -27.49 -0.34 -17.39
CA ALA A 448 -28.37 -0.12 -18.54
C ALA A 448 -29.77 0.37 -18.14
N VAL A 449 -30.38 -0.20 -17.09
CA VAL A 449 -31.65 0.27 -16.53
C VAL A 449 -31.53 1.70 -15.98
N ARG A 450 -30.43 2.02 -15.26
CA ARG A 450 -30.18 3.39 -14.78
C ARG A 450 -30.01 4.38 -15.93
N ALA A 451 -29.33 3.96 -17.00
CA ALA A 451 -29.11 4.77 -18.19
C ALA A 451 -30.43 5.13 -18.90
N LEU A 452 -31.28 4.13 -19.18
CA LEU A 452 -32.61 4.32 -19.77
C LEU A 452 -33.53 5.16 -18.87
N ALA A 453 -33.34 5.11 -17.54
CA ALA A 453 -34.06 5.95 -16.59
C ALA A 453 -33.49 7.39 -16.46
N GLY A 454 -32.57 7.81 -17.34
CA GLY A 454 -31.95 9.13 -17.32
C GLY A 454 -31.07 9.41 -16.09
N ARG A 455 -30.71 8.38 -15.32
CA ARG A 455 -29.94 8.53 -14.08
C ARG A 455 -28.45 8.32 -14.35
N ARG A 456 -27.65 9.35 -14.06
CA ARG A 456 -26.18 9.21 -13.95
C ARG A 456 -25.86 8.13 -12.91
N ALA A 457 -24.94 7.22 -13.25
CA ALA A 457 -24.66 6.05 -12.43
C ALA A 457 -24.09 6.44 -11.05
N PRO A 458 -24.61 5.88 -9.94
CA PRO A 458 -24.10 6.20 -8.61
C PRO A 458 -22.71 5.58 -8.38
N TRP A 459 -21.93 6.24 -7.53
CA TRP A 459 -20.69 5.73 -6.95
C TRP A 459 -20.99 4.58 -5.97
N PRO A 460 -20.12 3.56 -5.77
CA PRO A 460 -18.73 3.47 -6.24
C PRO A 460 -18.49 2.48 -7.39
N TRP A 461 -17.74 2.94 -8.39
CA TRP A 461 -16.90 2.07 -9.20
C TRP A 461 -15.54 1.95 -8.48
N PRO A 462 -14.85 0.79 -8.46
CA PRO A 462 -13.46 0.74 -8.00
C PRO A 462 -12.63 1.69 -8.87
N TRP A 463 -12.14 2.79 -8.28
CA TRP A 463 -11.34 3.77 -9.02
C TRP A 463 -10.13 3.05 -9.62
N PRO A 464 -9.99 3.03 -10.97
CA PRO A 464 -8.95 2.24 -11.62
C PRO A 464 -7.66 3.07 -11.61
N GLN A 465 -7.09 3.25 -10.40
CA GLN A 465 -5.82 3.92 -10.19
C GLN A 465 -4.69 2.96 -10.52
N PRO A 466 -3.74 3.33 -11.40
CA PRO A 466 -2.47 2.62 -11.47
C PRO A 466 -1.69 2.95 -10.20
N ARG A 467 -1.08 1.95 -9.59
CA ARG A 467 -0.20 2.13 -8.44
C ARG A 467 1.13 1.46 -8.72
N PRO A 468 1.95 1.99 -9.63
CA PRO A 468 3.39 1.81 -9.52
C PRO A 468 3.77 2.23 -8.11
N ARG A 469 4.26 1.26 -7.35
CA ARG A 469 4.72 1.42 -5.98
C ARG A 469 6.10 0.79 -5.93
N PRO A 470 7.13 1.50 -6.43
CA PRO A 470 8.49 1.16 -6.06
C PRO A 470 8.53 1.14 -4.52
N PHE A 471 8.92 0.01 -3.95
CA PHE A 471 9.12 -0.09 -2.51
C PHE A 471 10.50 0.47 -2.16
N PRO A 472 10.65 1.19 -1.02
CA PRO A 472 11.95 1.46 -0.43
C PRO A 472 12.61 0.17 0.04
#